data_AF-A0A1G2Z3P3-F1
#
_entry.id   AF-A0A1G2Z3P3-F1
#
_cell.length_a   1.000
_cell.length_b   1.000
_cell.length_c   1.000
_cell.angle_alpha   90.00
_cell.angle_beta   90.00
_cell.angle_gamma   90.00
#
_symmetry.space_group_name_H-M   'P 1'
#
loop_
_entity.id
_entity.type
_entity.pdbx_description
1 polymer ?
#
loop_
_entity_poly.entity_id
_entity_poly.type
_entity_poly.pdbx_seq_one_letter_code
_entity_poly.pdbx_strand_id
1 'polypeptide(L)'
;MLYESIESVLDQQGVLMTKKRSDPEPIEPREFRSVDEIDVAIAKIKRRIGDLELLDLPTAVFNDTGADNVVRSDVRETIREVFGTNSPEFHQHKHISLWVGHIMVGMPKQEIVAGLETGRRQMIVILNGLISRLKEKKEDLSGVGTTPAPSTYFDRLNLHPRILDVSRELFLDGYHWEAVFAAAKALVNYIKERSGRHDLDGAPLVRTVFSRNAPLLAFNDLSDATDQDEQEGMMHLFEGAILGIRNPGGHSFPEGPEQRAIEYMSLLSLLAYRVQEATRPRKPQ
;
A
#
# COMPACT_ATOMS: atom_id res chain seq x y z
N MET A 1 47.30 4.71 23.96
CA MET A 1 47.82 5.59 22.89
C MET A 1 48.47 4.67 21.88
N LEU A 2 47.79 4.44 20.74
CA LEU A 2 48.08 5.07 19.43
C LEU A 2 49.43 4.56 18.87
N TYR A 3 49.62 4.04 17.66
CA TYR A 3 48.87 3.93 16.40
C TYR A 3 49.64 2.88 15.57
N GLU A 4 48.97 1.95 14.88
CA GLU A 4 49.63 1.06 13.91
C GLU A 4 49.90 1.81 12.59
N SER A 5 51.14 1.65 12.13
CA SER A 5 51.76 1.92 10.82
C SER A 5 50.97 2.66 9.74
N ILE A 6 51.45 3.87 9.42
CA ILE A 6 51.18 4.57 8.16
C ILE A 6 52.27 4.14 7.15
N GLU A 7 51.89 3.40 6.11
CA GLU A 7 52.71 3.26 4.90
C GLU A 7 52.67 4.58 4.12
N SER A 8 53.80 5.30 4.08
CA SER A 8 53.99 6.50 3.26
C SER A 8 54.97 6.22 2.12
N VAL A 9 54.53 6.40 0.87
CA VAL A 9 55.42 6.48 -0.30
C VAL A 9 55.60 7.96 -0.63
N LEU A 10 56.84 8.46 -0.52
CA LEU A 10 57.22 9.84 -0.82
C LEU A 10 57.66 9.98 -2.29
N ASP A 11 57.20 11.02 -2.99
CA ASP A 11 57.82 11.49 -4.24
C ASP A 11 58.77 12.69 -3.95
N GLN A 12 59.69 12.98 -4.87
CA GLN A 12 60.84 13.91 -4.79
C GLN A 12 60.49 15.38 -4.48
N GLN A 13 59.23 15.71 -4.18
CA GLN A 13 58.79 17.05 -3.77
C GLN A 13 58.13 17.11 -2.39
N GLY A 14 58.12 16.01 -1.61
CA GLY A 14 57.80 16.07 -0.17
C GLY A 14 56.34 16.40 0.18
N VAL A 15 55.38 16.10 -0.71
CA VAL A 15 53.94 16.27 -0.44
C VAL A 15 53.32 14.94 -0.02
N LEU A 16 52.68 14.91 1.17
CA LEU A 16 51.90 13.75 1.65
C LEU A 16 50.69 13.51 0.72
N MET A 17 50.72 12.41 -0.03
CA MET A 17 49.55 11.94 -0.78
C MET A 17 48.55 11.30 0.20
N THR A 18 47.59 12.08 0.70
CA THR A 18 46.39 11.51 1.31
C THR A 18 45.61 10.78 0.22
N LYS A 19 45.53 9.45 0.32
CA LYS A 19 44.68 8.61 -0.53
C LYS A 19 43.28 9.24 -0.54
N LYS A 20 42.89 9.81 -1.68
CA LYS A 20 41.59 10.46 -1.89
C LYS A 20 40.53 9.48 -1.38
N ARG A 21 39.79 9.84 -0.33
CA ARG A 21 38.62 9.06 0.09
C ARG A 21 37.74 8.99 -1.15
N SER A 22 37.64 7.81 -1.75
CA SER A 22 36.73 7.58 -2.87
C SER A 22 35.35 8.00 -2.39
N ASP A 23 34.67 8.83 -3.17
CA ASP A 23 33.27 9.14 -2.88
C ASP A 23 32.50 7.83 -2.70
N PRO A 24 31.60 7.74 -1.70
CA PRO A 24 30.83 6.52 -1.49
C PRO A 24 30.10 6.17 -2.78
N GLU A 25 30.21 4.91 -3.21
CA GLU A 25 29.54 4.42 -4.41
C GLU A 25 28.03 4.75 -4.33
N PRO A 26 27.41 5.16 -5.44
CA PRO A 26 26.01 5.56 -5.45
C PRO A 26 25.13 4.38 -5.00
N ILE A 27 24.13 4.70 -4.18
CA ILE A 27 23.15 3.72 -3.72
C ILE A 27 22.20 3.43 -4.89
N GLU A 28 22.11 2.17 -5.28
CA GLU A 28 21.34 1.71 -6.44
C GLU A 28 20.36 0.60 -6.04
N PRO A 29 19.04 0.81 -6.17
CA PRO A 29 18.05 -0.24 -5.94
C PRO A 29 18.23 -1.40 -6.94
N ARG A 30 18.12 -2.64 -6.48
CA ARG A 30 18.17 -3.80 -7.39
C ARG A 30 16.94 -3.85 -8.30
N GLU A 31 17.20 -3.98 -9.59
CA GLU A 31 16.22 -4.37 -10.58
C GLU A 31 16.04 -5.90 -10.59
N PHE A 32 14.79 -6.36 -10.49
CA PHE A 32 14.41 -7.77 -10.64
C PHE A 32 13.84 -7.93 -12.05
N ARG A 33 14.23 -8.98 -12.76
CA ARG A 33 13.90 -9.19 -14.17
C ARG A 33 12.70 -10.11 -14.39
N SER A 34 12.33 -10.89 -13.37
CA SER A 34 11.18 -11.78 -13.44
C SER A 34 10.54 -12.04 -12.07
N VAL A 35 9.30 -12.49 -12.11
CA VAL A 35 8.52 -12.96 -10.94
C VAL A 35 9.24 -14.12 -10.24
N ASP A 36 9.81 -15.05 -11.02
CA ASP A 36 10.56 -16.20 -10.50
C ASP A 36 11.81 -15.76 -9.72
N GLU A 37 12.51 -14.71 -10.18
CA GLU A 37 13.68 -14.16 -9.48
C GLU A 37 13.29 -13.64 -8.08
N ILE A 38 12.11 -13.01 -7.98
CA ILE A 38 11.57 -12.52 -6.71
C ILE A 38 11.12 -13.67 -5.83
N ASP A 39 10.49 -14.71 -6.37
CA ASP A 39 10.11 -15.90 -5.59
C ASP A 39 11.33 -16.61 -4.99
N VAL A 40 12.42 -16.72 -5.76
CA VAL A 40 13.70 -17.24 -5.27
C VAL A 40 14.27 -16.35 -4.16
N ALA A 41 14.22 -15.02 -4.31
CA ALA A 41 14.64 -14.08 -3.30
C ALA A 41 13.84 -14.21 -1.99
N ILE A 42 12.50 -14.28 -2.08
CA ILE A 42 11.61 -14.49 -0.93
C ILE A 42 11.93 -15.82 -0.25
N ALA A 43 12.12 -16.90 -1.01
CA ALA A 43 12.46 -18.21 -0.47
C ALA A 43 13.79 -18.19 0.30
N LYS A 44 14.81 -17.49 -0.22
CA LYS A 44 16.09 -17.30 0.48
C LYS A 44 15.92 -16.59 1.82
N ILE A 45 15.15 -15.51 1.87
CA ILE A 45 14.92 -14.78 3.13
C ILE A 45 14.10 -15.62 4.12
N LYS A 46 13.06 -16.32 3.66
CA LYS A 46 12.26 -17.24 4.50
C LYS A 46 13.10 -18.33 5.14
N ARG A 47 14.08 -18.88 4.41
CA ARG A 47 15.02 -19.86 4.98
C ARG A 47 15.75 -19.30 6.20
N ARG A 48 16.21 -18.04 6.12
CA ARG A 48 16.91 -17.38 7.22
C ARG A 48 16.02 -17.05 8.40
N ILE A 49 14.73 -16.77 8.16
CA ILE A 49 13.73 -16.69 9.24
C ILE A 49 13.64 -18.05 9.96
N GLY A 50 13.56 -19.15 9.21
CA GLY A 50 13.58 -20.49 9.79
C GLY A 50 14.85 -20.79 10.60
N ASP A 51 16.03 -20.40 10.10
CA ASP A 51 17.29 -20.57 10.83
C ASP A 51 17.32 -19.77 12.15
N LEU A 52 16.75 -18.56 12.16
CA LEU A 52 16.58 -17.76 13.37
C LEU A 52 15.62 -18.42 14.36
N GLU A 53 14.47 -18.91 13.88
CA GLU A 53 13.46 -19.58 14.71
C GLU A 53 14.01 -20.86 15.35
N LEU A 54 14.83 -21.62 14.63
CA LEU A 54 15.46 -22.85 15.09
C LEU A 54 16.73 -22.63 15.92
N LEU A 55 17.26 -21.41 15.99
CA LEU A 55 18.46 -21.10 16.77
C LEU A 55 18.21 -21.27 18.27
N ASP A 56 18.91 -22.23 18.88
CA ASP A 56 18.95 -22.42 20.33
C ASP A 56 19.97 -21.44 20.95
N LEU A 57 19.48 -20.24 21.28
CA LEU A 57 20.26 -19.17 21.89
C LEU A 57 20.84 -19.53 23.27
N PRO A 58 20.10 -20.18 24.20
CA PRO A 58 20.69 -20.70 25.43
C PRO A 58 21.92 -21.57 25.15
N THR A 59 21.79 -22.61 24.34
CA THR A 59 22.92 -23.50 24.06
C THR A 59 24.07 -22.75 23.40
N ALA A 60 23.79 -21.83 22.46
CA ALA A 60 24.81 -21.04 21.79
C ALA A 60 25.62 -20.16 22.75
N VAL A 61 24.96 -19.50 23.71
CA VAL A 61 25.59 -18.61 24.68
C VAL A 61 26.29 -19.39 25.79
N PHE A 62 25.67 -20.43 26.34
CA PHE A 62 26.26 -21.19 27.44
C PHE A 62 27.50 -21.98 27.01
N ASN A 63 27.49 -22.51 25.78
CA ASN A 63 28.58 -23.34 25.25
C ASN A 63 29.48 -22.58 24.25
N ASP A 64 29.27 -21.28 24.07
CA ASP A 64 30.09 -20.40 23.23
C ASP A 64 30.29 -20.94 21.80
N THR A 65 29.22 -21.49 21.21
CA THR A 65 29.28 -22.22 19.93
C THR A 65 29.44 -21.31 18.72
N GLY A 66 29.13 -20.02 18.86
CA GLY A 66 29.14 -19.04 17.78
C GLY A 66 27.99 -19.17 16.78
N ALA A 67 26.99 -20.02 17.05
CA ALA A 67 25.85 -20.24 16.14
C ALA A 67 25.04 -18.96 15.88
N ASP A 68 24.91 -18.10 16.88
CA ASP A 68 24.29 -16.77 16.78
C ASP A 68 25.01 -15.85 15.78
N ASN A 69 26.35 -15.89 15.78
CA ASN A 69 27.17 -15.13 14.86
C ASN A 69 27.06 -15.65 13.43
N VAL A 70 27.01 -16.98 13.26
CA VAL A 70 26.82 -17.61 11.95
C VAL A 70 25.47 -17.22 11.36
N VAL A 71 24.36 -17.38 12.10
CA VAL A 71 23.02 -17.02 11.62
C VAL A 71 22.93 -15.53 11.27
N ARG A 72 23.51 -14.66 12.10
CA ARG A 72 23.58 -13.21 11.82
C ARG A 72 24.36 -12.91 10.52
N SER A 73 25.48 -13.59 10.32
CA SER A 73 26.28 -13.46 9.09
C SER A 73 25.50 -13.93 7.87
N ASP A 74 24.85 -15.09 7.96
CA ASP A 74 24.02 -15.67 6.90
C ASP A 74 22.86 -14.76 6.51
N VAL A 75 22.19 -14.13 7.50
CA VAL A 75 21.14 -13.13 7.27
C VAL A 75 21.71 -11.95 6.50
N ARG A 76 22.82 -11.37 6.97
CA ARG A 76 23.46 -10.22 6.31
C ARG A 76 23.86 -10.55 4.87
N GLU A 77 24.51 -11.68 4.66
CA GLU A 77 24.92 -12.12 3.32
C GLU A 77 23.72 -12.40 2.42
N THR A 78 22.64 -12.97 2.96
CA THR A 78 21.40 -13.17 2.20
C THR A 78 20.80 -11.84 1.75
N ILE A 79 20.77 -10.81 2.61
CA ILE A 79 20.31 -9.47 2.22
C ILE A 79 21.22 -8.92 1.10
N ARG A 80 22.54 -9.07 1.21
CA ARG A 80 23.50 -8.65 0.17
C ARG A 80 23.28 -9.37 -1.14
N GLU A 81 23.04 -10.68 -1.12
CA GLU A 81 22.80 -11.48 -2.33
C GLU A 81 21.45 -11.15 -2.97
N VAL A 82 20.43 -10.86 -2.16
CA VAL A 82 19.07 -10.59 -2.62
C VAL A 82 18.90 -9.16 -3.11
N PHE A 83 19.58 -8.18 -2.55
CA PHE A 83 19.41 -6.78 -2.95
C PHE A 83 20.67 -6.18 -3.59
N GLY A 84 21.83 -6.81 -3.48
CA GLY A 84 23.09 -6.28 -4.00
C GLY A 84 23.83 -5.41 -2.99
N THR A 85 25.14 -5.29 -3.18
CA THR A 85 26.05 -4.60 -2.24
C THR A 85 25.76 -3.10 -2.11
N ASN A 86 25.28 -2.44 -3.16
CA ASN A 86 25.02 -0.99 -3.16
C ASN A 86 23.54 -0.65 -2.97
N SER A 87 22.72 -1.62 -2.53
CA SER A 87 21.28 -1.39 -2.34
C SER A 87 20.94 -0.62 -1.07
N PRO A 88 19.82 0.13 -1.06
CA PRO A 88 19.30 0.73 0.16
C PRO A 88 19.12 -0.30 1.29
N GLU A 89 18.60 -1.48 0.96
CA GLU A 89 18.37 -2.59 1.90
C GLU A 89 19.66 -3.05 2.56
N PHE A 90 20.69 -3.33 1.76
CA PHE A 90 21.95 -3.78 2.30
C PHE A 90 22.65 -2.67 3.08
N HIS A 91 22.61 -1.41 2.60
CA HIS A 91 23.19 -0.30 3.33
C HIS A 91 22.55 -0.09 4.71
N GLN A 92 21.23 -0.25 4.81
CA GLN A 92 20.49 -0.15 6.07
C GLN A 92 20.82 -1.30 7.02
N HIS A 93 21.09 -2.50 6.50
CA HIS A 93 21.23 -3.73 7.30
C HIS A 93 22.63 -4.36 7.30
N LYS A 94 23.65 -3.72 6.70
CA LYS A 94 25.03 -4.25 6.66
C LYS A 94 25.69 -4.41 8.04
N HIS A 95 25.20 -3.67 9.03
CA HIS A 95 25.64 -3.75 10.42
C HIS A 95 24.59 -4.38 11.33
N ILE A 96 23.69 -5.21 10.78
CA ILE A 96 22.64 -5.86 11.55
C ILE A 96 23.24 -6.68 12.71
N SER A 97 22.64 -6.50 13.88
CA SER A 97 23.05 -7.09 15.14
C SER A 97 21.91 -7.95 15.68
N LEU A 98 22.28 -9.09 16.27
CA LEU A 98 21.35 -9.90 17.06
C LEU A 98 21.30 -9.43 18.52
N TRP A 99 22.30 -8.68 18.98
CA TRP A 99 22.34 -8.12 20.33
C TRP A 99 21.55 -6.82 20.42
N VAL A 100 20.69 -6.73 21.45
CA VAL A 100 19.94 -5.53 21.83
C VAL A 100 20.17 -5.26 23.32
N GLY A 101 20.72 -4.08 23.64
CA GLY A 101 20.98 -3.64 25.01
C GLY A 101 22.41 -3.17 25.25
N HIS A 102 22.74 -2.88 26.50
CA HIS A 102 24.09 -2.48 26.91
C HIS A 102 24.92 -3.70 27.32
N ILE A 103 26.13 -3.84 26.80
CA ILE A 103 27.05 -4.90 27.24
C ILE A 103 27.82 -4.41 28.47
N MET A 104 27.79 -5.17 29.56
CA MET A 104 28.57 -4.91 30.76
C MET A 104 29.54 -6.06 31.04
N VAL A 105 30.72 -5.74 31.59
CA VAL A 105 31.69 -6.76 32.03
C VAL A 105 31.06 -7.56 33.17
N GLY A 106 31.03 -8.88 33.02
CA GLY A 106 30.45 -9.79 34.02
C GLY A 106 28.92 -9.95 33.94
N MET A 107 28.28 -9.52 32.84
CA MET A 107 26.85 -9.74 32.62
C MET A 107 26.47 -11.23 32.72
N PRO A 108 25.40 -11.60 33.45
CA PRO A 108 24.91 -12.98 33.51
C PRO A 108 24.55 -13.52 32.12
N LYS A 109 24.95 -14.76 31.81
CA LYS A 109 24.66 -15.40 30.51
C LYS A 109 23.14 -15.43 30.19
N GLN A 110 22.27 -15.51 31.20
CA GLN A 110 20.81 -15.44 31.02
C GLN A 110 20.34 -14.08 30.48
N GLU A 111 20.95 -13.00 30.94
CA GLU A 111 20.65 -11.65 30.45
C GLU A 111 21.15 -11.47 29.01
N ILE A 112 22.31 -12.06 28.70
CA ILE A 112 22.83 -12.14 27.33
C ILE A 112 21.81 -12.85 26.41
N VAL A 113 21.31 -14.02 26.84
CA VAL A 113 20.29 -14.77 26.09
C VAL A 113 19.03 -13.94 25.88
N ALA A 114 18.55 -13.22 26.90
CA ALA A 114 17.34 -12.38 26.77
C ALA A 114 17.50 -11.21 25.78
N GLY A 115 18.68 -10.59 25.75
CA GLY A 115 19.01 -9.55 24.76
C GLY A 115 19.06 -10.10 23.33
N LEU A 116 19.67 -11.28 23.14
CA LEU A 116 19.71 -11.96 21.84
C LEU A 116 18.33 -12.44 21.39
N GLU A 117 17.48 -12.89 22.31
CA GLU A 117 16.08 -13.25 22.02
C GLU A 117 15.27 -12.05 21.52
N THR A 118 15.53 -10.88 22.10
CA THR A 118 14.90 -9.63 21.67
C THR A 118 15.39 -9.22 20.28
N GLY A 119 16.69 -9.27 20.02
CA GLY A 119 17.23 -8.98 18.69
C GLY A 119 16.84 -10.01 17.65
N ARG A 120 16.69 -11.29 18.01
CA ARG A 120 16.11 -12.32 17.13
C ARG A 120 14.71 -11.92 16.66
N ARG A 121 13.82 -11.53 17.58
CA ARG A 121 12.48 -11.05 17.23
C ARG A 121 12.53 -9.84 16.30
N GLN A 122 13.39 -8.85 16.60
CA GLN A 122 13.56 -7.67 15.74
C GLN A 122 14.08 -8.03 14.34
N MET A 123 15.03 -8.96 14.25
CA MET A 123 15.59 -9.42 12.98
C MET A 123 14.54 -10.13 12.13
N ILE A 124 13.69 -10.98 12.74
CA ILE A 124 12.56 -11.61 12.05
C ILE A 124 11.58 -10.55 11.53
N VAL A 125 11.29 -9.51 12.30
CA VAL A 125 10.44 -8.38 11.85
C VAL A 125 11.06 -7.68 10.64
N ILE A 126 12.37 -7.40 10.67
CA ILE A 126 13.09 -6.80 9.53
C ILE A 126 13.00 -7.69 8.27
N LEU A 127 13.25 -8.99 8.41
CA LEU A 127 13.22 -9.94 7.30
C LEU A 127 11.82 -10.07 6.70
N ASN A 128 10.78 -10.08 7.53
CA ASN A 128 9.39 -10.04 7.07
C ASN A 128 9.08 -8.75 6.29
N GLY A 129 9.57 -7.59 6.76
CA GLY A 129 9.44 -6.33 6.03
C GLY A 129 10.16 -6.32 4.68
N LEU A 130 11.31 -7.00 4.56
CA LEU A 130 11.99 -7.21 3.27
C LEU A 130 11.20 -8.13 2.34
N ILE A 131 10.60 -9.20 2.87
CA ILE A 131 9.72 -10.09 2.10
C ILE A 131 8.49 -9.34 1.60
N SER A 132 7.86 -8.49 2.42
CA SER A 132 6.70 -7.68 2.00
C SER A 132 7.04 -6.79 0.81
N ARG A 133 8.15 -6.05 0.88
CA ARG A 133 8.63 -5.21 -0.25
C ARG A 133 8.94 -6.02 -1.51
N LEU A 134 9.47 -7.23 -1.36
CA LEU A 134 9.67 -8.13 -2.50
C LEU A 134 8.32 -8.57 -3.10
N LYS A 135 7.31 -8.88 -2.29
CA LYS A 135 5.97 -9.22 -2.78
C LYS A 135 5.32 -8.06 -3.54
N GLU A 136 5.45 -6.84 -3.04
CA GLU A 136 5.01 -5.63 -3.76
C GLU A 136 5.69 -5.55 -5.14
N LYS A 137 7.02 -5.73 -5.18
CA LYS A 137 7.79 -5.76 -6.43
C LYS A 137 7.41 -6.93 -7.35
N LYS A 138 6.97 -8.05 -6.76
CA LYS A 138 6.44 -9.21 -7.49
C LYS A 138 5.12 -8.87 -8.16
N GLU A 139 4.24 -8.18 -7.46
CA GLU A 139 2.95 -7.72 -7.98
C GLU A 139 3.19 -6.73 -9.12
N ASP A 140 4.13 -5.79 -8.96
CA ASP A 140 4.56 -4.88 -10.03
C ASP A 140 5.07 -5.62 -11.28
N LEU A 141 5.90 -6.67 -11.12
CA LEU A 141 6.42 -7.47 -12.24
C LEU A 141 5.38 -8.40 -12.86
N SER A 142 4.48 -8.96 -12.05
CA SER A 142 3.37 -9.79 -12.53
C SER A 142 2.35 -8.92 -13.29
N GLY A 143 2.30 -7.62 -12.99
CA GLY A 143 1.59 -6.57 -13.71
C GLY A 143 2.24 -6.11 -15.03
N VAL A 144 3.28 -6.78 -15.54
CA VAL A 144 3.85 -6.54 -16.89
C VAL A 144 2.91 -7.02 -18.02
N GLY A 145 1.69 -7.44 -17.67
CA GLY A 145 0.49 -7.09 -18.43
C GLY A 145 -0.43 -6.20 -17.59
N THR A 146 -0.32 -4.87 -17.75
CA THR A 146 -1.20 -3.81 -17.19
C THR A 146 -0.79 -3.06 -15.88
N THR A 147 0.41 -2.43 -15.81
CA THR A 147 0.70 -1.12 -15.13
C THR A 147 0.57 -0.96 -13.56
N PRO A 148 1.23 0.04 -12.89
CA PRO A 148 2.11 -0.12 -11.70
C PRO A 148 1.66 0.56 -10.36
N ALA A 149 2.30 0.17 -9.23
CA ALA A 149 2.50 0.88 -7.94
C ALA A 149 1.29 1.53 -7.19
N PRO A 150 1.29 1.61 -5.83
CA PRO A 150 0.15 2.07 -5.01
C PRO A 150 -0.06 3.59 -5.01
N SER A 151 -0.11 4.19 -6.20
CA SER A 151 -0.51 5.57 -6.47
C SER A 151 -0.86 5.83 -7.94
N THR A 152 -1.11 4.81 -8.79
CA THR A 152 -1.47 5.10 -10.20
C THR A 152 -2.80 4.55 -10.69
N TYR A 153 -3.31 3.41 -10.21
CA TYR A 153 -4.60 2.92 -10.73
C TYR A 153 -5.77 3.81 -10.28
N PHE A 154 -5.89 4.10 -8.98
CA PHE A 154 -6.97 4.95 -8.46
C PHE A 154 -6.96 6.36 -9.07
N ASP A 155 -5.80 7.00 -9.15
CA ASP A 155 -5.66 8.32 -9.80
C ASP A 155 -5.89 8.26 -11.33
N ARG A 156 -5.77 7.07 -11.96
CA ARG A 156 -6.13 6.84 -13.38
C ARG A 156 -7.59 6.47 -13.61
N LEU A 157 -8.38 6.18 -12.57
CA LEU A 157 -9.80 5.82 -12.72
C LEU A 157 -10.66 6.96 -13.29
N ASN A 158 -10.12 8.18 -13.42
CA ASN A 158 -10.82 9.37 -13.91
C ASN A 158 -12.20 9.54 -13.23
N LEU A 159 -12.22 9.35 -11.91
CA LEU A 159 -13.43 9.43 -11.12
C LEU A 159 -14.03 10.83 -11.23
N HIS A 160 -15.37 10.92 -11.16
CA HIS A 160 -16.07 12.18 -11.11
C HIS A 160 -15.51 13.03 -9.96
N PRO A 161 -15.17 14.32 -10.16
CA PRO A 161 -14.49 15.14 -9.16
C PRO A 161 -15.17 15.13 -7.79
N ARG A 162 -16.50 15.25 -7.77
CA ARG A 162 -17.31 15.19 -6.53
C ARG A 162 -17.11 13.91 -5.71
N ILE A 163 -16.86 12.80 -6.39
CA ILE A 163 -16.61 11.50 -5.77
C ILE A 163 -15.15 11.45 -5.30
N LEU A 164 -14.22 11.81 -6.19
CA LEU A 164 -12.79 11.83 -5.91
C LEU A 164 -12.44 12.66 -4.66
N ASP A 165 -12.99 13.89 -4.57
CA ASP A 165 -12.69 14.87 -3.52
C ASP A 165 -12.93 14.34 -2.10
N VAL A 166 -13.94 13.48 -1.91
CA VAL A 166 -14.31 12.97 -0.58
C VAL A 166 -13.70 11.61 -0.26
N SER A 167 -13.19 10.92 -1.27
CA SER A 167 -12.77 9.52 -1.15
C SER A 167 -11.26 9.34 -1.24
N ARG A 168 -10.55 10.27 -1.90
CA ARG A 168 -9.15 10.06 -2.31
C ARG A 168 -8.22 9.81 -1.13
N GLU A 169 -8.23 10.68 -0.12
CA GLU A 169 -7.36 10.52 1.05
C GLU A 169 -7.68 9.23 1.80
N LEU A 170 -8.96 8.97 2.08
CA LEU A 170 -9.40 7.72 2.70
C LEU A 170 -8.92 6.48 1.94
N PHE A 171 -9.03 6.50 0.61
CA PHE A 171 -8.64 5.38 -0.23
C PHE A 171 -7.11 5.16 -0.19
N LEU A 172 -6.32 6.23 -0.33
CA LEU A 172 -4.85 6.15 -0.32
C LEU A 172 -4.30 5.77 1.07
N ASP A 173 -5.01 6.11 2.13
CA ASP A 173 -4.66 5.75 3.51
C ASP A 173 -5.10 4.32 3.89
N GLY A 174 -5.69 3.56 2.95
CA GLY A 174 -6.10 2.16 3.14
C GLY A 174 -7.53 1.98 3.70
N TYR A 175 -8.27 3.07 3.93
CA TYR A 175 -9.67 3.08 4.38
C TYR A 175 -10.64 2.97 3.19
N HIS A 176 -10.49 1.91 2.39
CA HIS A 176 -11.18 1.76 1.10
C HIS A 176 -12.71 1.75 1.22
N TRP A 177 -13.25 1.13 2.26
CA TRP A 177 -14.70 1.01 2.44
C TRP A 177 -15.31 2.30 2.99
N GLU A 178 -14.61 3.00 3.88
CA GLU A 178 -14.94 4.34 4.31
C GLU A 178 -14.94 5.33 3.14
N ALA A 179 -14.01 5.17 2.19
CA ALA A 179 -13.99 5.94 0.94
C ALA A 179 -15.25 5.68 0.10
N VAL A 180 -15.69 4.42 -0.03
CA VAL A 180 -16.96 4.04 -0.71
C VAL A 180 -18.17 4.66 0.00
N PHE A 181 -18.23 4.61 1.34
CA PHE A 181 -19.31 5.24 2.10
C PHE A 181 -19.31 6.77 1.93
N ALA A 182 -18.14 7.40 1.92
CA ALA A 182 -17.98 8.83 1.67
C ALA A 182 -18.50 9.21 0.28
N ALA A 183 -18.11 8.46 -0.76
CA ALA A 183 -18.57 8.63 -2.13
C ALA A 183 -20.10 8.48 -2.26
N ALA A 184 -20.70 7.47 -1.63
CA ALA A 184 -22.14 7.27 -1.67
C ALA A 184 -22.91 8.44 -1.03
N LYS A 185 -22.40 8.98 0.07
CA LYS A 185 -22.94 10.20 0.69
C LYS A 185 -22.79 11.42 -0.23
N ALA A 186 -21.65 11.57 -0.89
CA ALA A 186 -21.41 12.66 -1.83
C ALA A 186 -22.34 12.61 -3.05
N LEU A 187 -22.61 11.42 -3.61
CA LEU A 187 -23.56 11.25 -4.70
C LEU A 187 -24.97 11.72 -4.31
N VAL A 188 -25.45 11.33 -3.13
CA VAL A 188 -26.76 11.76 -2.63
C VAL A 188 -26.81 13.28 -2.47
N ASN A 189 -25.80 13.88 -1.87
CA ASN A 189 -25.74 15.33 -1.72
C ASN A 189 -25.73 16.03 -3.09
N TYR A 190 -25.02 15.48 -4.06
CA TYR A 190 -25.00 16.02 -5.41
C TYR A 190 -26.37 15.97 -6.10
N ILE A 191 -27.14 14.89 -5.90
CA ILE A 191 -28.54 14.79 -6.37
C ILE A 191 -29.40 15.88 -5.72
N LYS A 192 -29.29 16.08 -4.39
CA LYS A 192 -30.04 17.12 -3.67
C LYS A 192 -29.74 18.51 -4.22
N GLU A 193 -28.47 18.83 -4.42
CA GLU A 193 -28.01 20.12 -4.96
C GLU A 193 -28.53 20.37 -6.38
N ARG A 194 -28.46 19.37 -7.25
CA ARG A 194 -28.89 19.48 -8.65
C ARG A 194 -30.41 19.62 -8.79
N SER A 195 -31.15 18.84 -8.02
CA SER A 195 -32.62 18.83 -8.03
C SER A 195 -33.24 19.95 -7.21
N GLY A 196 -32.51 20.52 -6.25
CA GLY A 196 -33.05 21.43 -5.24
C GLY A 196 -33.93 20.75 -4.17
N ARG A 197 -33.98 19.40 -4.14
CA ARG A 197 -34.77 18.63 -3.15
C ARG A 197 -33.92 18.24 -1.96
N HIS A 198 -33.85 19.11 -0.96
CA HIS A 198 -33.10 18.87 0.27
C HIS A 198 -33.93 18.20 1.38
N ASP A 199 -35.25 18.20 1.24
CA ASP A 199 -36.23 17.66 2.19
C ASP A 199 -36.36 16.13 2.15
N LEU A 200 -35.85 15.49 1.08
CA LEU A 200 -35.89 14.05 0.89
C LEU A 200 -34.51 13.42 1.04
N ASP A 201 -34.48 12.11 1.29
CA ASP A 201 -33.25 11.34 1.32
C ASP A 201 -33.46 9.89 0.84
N GLY A 202 -32.36 9.19 0.53
CA GLY A 202 -32.36 7.77 0.19
C GLY A 202 -33.19 7.45 -1.06
N ALA A 203 -33.87 6.31 -1.05
CA ALA A 203 -34.79 5.90 -2.11
C ALA A 203 -35.90 6.94 -2.42
N PRO A 204 -36.59 7.54 -1.41
CA PRO A 204 -37.56 8.61 -1.67
C PRO A 204 -37.04 9.77 -2.50
N LEU A 205 -35.80 10.22 -2.25
CA LEU A 205 -35.15 11.27 -3.04
C LEU A 205 -34.99 10.84 -4.50
N VAL A 206 -34.38 9.68 -4.73
CA VAL A 206 -34.10 9.16 -6.08
C VAL A 206 -35.38 9.02 -6.90
N ARG A 207 -36.39 8.35 -6.32
CA ARG A 207 -37.69 8.10 -6.99
C ARG A 207 -38.40 9.40 -7.36
N THR A 208 -38.26 10.42 -6.52
CA THR A 208 -38.86 11.73 -6.79
C THR A 208 -38.08 12.50 -7.86
N VAL A 209 -36.76 12.52 -7.78
CA VAL A 209 -35.91 13.33 -8.67
C VAL A 209 -35.87 12.77 -10.08
N PHE A 210 -35.78 11.44 -10.22
CA PHE A 210 -35.61 10.77 -11.52
C PHE A 210 -36.85 10.02 -11.98
N SER A 211 -38.02 10.31 -11.43
CA SER A 211 -39.29 9.67 -11.81
C SER A 211 -39.50 9.67 -13.33
N ARG A 212 -40.01 8.57 -13.89
CA ARG A 212 -40.47 8.48 -15.28
C ARG A 212 -41.55 9.51 -15.61
N ASN A 213 -42.50 9.71 -14.69
CA ASN A 213 -43.72 10.49 -14.97
C ASN A 213 -43.52 12.00 -14.84
N ALA A 214 -42.73 12.43 -13.85
CA ALA A 214 -42.50 13.85 -13.55
C ALA A 214 -41.12 14.06 -12.92
N PRO A 215 -40.03 13.85 -13.69
CA PRO A 215 -38.69 14.01 -13.16
C PRO A 215 -38.37 15.48 -12.89
N LEU A 216 -37.56 15.71 -11.86
CA LEU A 216 -36.88 16.98 -11.65
C LEU A 216 -35.59 17.07 -12.47
N LEU A 217 -34.98 15.91 -12.71
CA LEU A 217 -33.81 15.74 -13.57
C LEU A 217 -34.07 14.57 -14.53
N ALA A 218 -33.95 14.83 -15.83
CA ALA A 218 -34.08 13.83 -16.88
C ALA A 218 -32.71 13.50 -17.49
N PHE A 219 -32.50 12.22 -17.77
CA PHE A 219 -31.26 11.73 -18.38
C PHE A 219 -31.28 11.81 -19.92
N ASN A 220 -32.47 11.98 -20.51
CA ASN A 220 -32.73 12.09 -21.94
C ASN A 220 -33.95 13.02 -22.18
N ASP A 221 -34.46 13.04 -23.42
CA ASP A 221 -35.53 13.96 -23.84
C ASP A 221 -36.95 13.49 -23.46
N LEU A 222 -37.09 12.26 -22.93
CA LEU A 222 -38.39 11.68 -22.55
C LEU A 222 -39.40 11.64 -23.70
N SER A 223 -38.90 11.57 -24.93
CA SER A 223 -39.66 11.81 -26.16
C SER A 223 -40.48 10.61 -26.62
N ASP A 224 -40.04 9.40 -26.28
CA ASP A 224 -40.70 8.15 -26.65
C ASP A 224 -40.63 7.10 -25.52
N ALA A 225 -41.18 5.91 -25.79
CA ALA A 225 -41.19 4.82 -24.80
C ALA A 225 -39.78 4.35 -24.41
N THR A 226 -38.80 4.43 -25.33
CA THR A 226 -37.41 4.02 -25.07
C THR A 226 -36.75 4.98 -24.09
N ASP A 227 -36.90 6.28 -24.31
CA ASP A 227 -36.40 7.32 -23.41
C ASP A 227 -36.99 7.15 -21.99
N GLN A 228 -38.28 6.87 -21.94
CA GLN A 228 -39.02 6.66 -20.69
C GLN A 228 -38.55 5.41 -19.93
N ASP A 229 -38.27 4.32 -20.64
CA ASP A 229 -37.75 3.08 -20.05
C ASP A 229 -36.29 3.25 -19.59
N GLU A 230 -35.45 4.01 -20.32
CA GLU A 230 -34.09 4.35 -19.86
C GLU A 230 -34.14 5.22 -18.59
N GLN A 231 -35.01 6.21 -18.55
CA GLN A 231 -35.21 7.07 -17.37
C GLN A 231 -35.57 6.23 -16.14
N GLU A 232 -36.54 5.33 -16.29
CA GLU A 232 -36.97 4.42 -15.21
C GLU A 232 -35.86 3.44 -14.80
N GLY A 233 -35.16 2.84 -15.77
CA GLY A 233 -34.04 1.94 -15.51
C GLY A 233 -32.91 2.62 -14.75
N MET A 234 -32.56 3.85 -15.14
CA MET A 234 -31.54 4.64 -14.45
C MET A 234 -31.98 4.99 -13.03
N MET A 235 -33.23 5.41 -12.84
CA MET A 235 -33.79 5.64 -11.51
C MET A 235 -33.62 4.40 -10.61
N HIS A 236 -33.90 3.20 -11.12
CA HIS A 236 -33.70 1.95 -10.36
C HIS A 236 -32.23 1.66 -10.03
N LEU A 237 -31.29 1.96 -10.93
CA LEU A 237 -29.85 1.82 -10.66
C LEU A 237 -29.41 2.73 -9.52
N PHE A 238 -29.82 4.01 -9.55
CA PHE A 238 -29.54 4.95 -8.47
C PHE A 238 -30.15 4.49 -7.14
N GLU A 239 -31.39 4.02 -7.18
CA GLU A 239 -32.09 3.56 -5.99
C GLU A 239 -31.38 2.36 -5.36
N GLY A 240 -31.05 1.36 -6.18
CA GLY A 240 -30.33 0.16 -5.74
C GLY A 240 -28.95 0.49 -5.17
N ALA A 241 -28.20 1.37 -5.83
CA ALA A 241 -26.89 1.82 -5.34
C ALA A 241 -27.00 2.52 -3.98
N ILE A 242 -27.97 3.43 -3.82
CA ILE A 242 -28.13 4.18 -2.57
C ILE A 242 -28.64 3.28 -1.43
N LEU A 243 -29.56 2.36 -1.70
CA LEU A 243 -30.05 1.40 -0.69
C LEU A 243 -28.97 0.39 -0.29
N GLY A 244 -28.24 -0.15 -1.26
CA GLY A 244 -27.26 -1.21 -1.05
C GLY A 244 -25.94 -0.73 -0.45
N ILE A 245 -25.49 0.48 -0.79
CA ILE A 245 -24.14 0.97 -0.43
C ILE A 245 -24.18 1.94 0.75
N ARG A 246 -25.21 2.78 0.85
CA ARG A 246 -25.26 3.87 1.84
C ARG A 246 -25.93 3.47 3.16
N ASN A 247 -26.25 2.19 3.39
CA ASN A 247 -27.23 1.80 4.40
C ASN A 247 -26.96 2.43 5.80
N PRO A 248 -27.87 3.29 6.32
CA PRO A 248 -27.71 3.97 7.60
C PRO A 248 -27.96 3.08 8.84
N GLY A 249 -28.21 1.77 8.68
CA GLY A 249 -28.80 0.90 9.71
C GLY A 249 -27.86 0.02 10.56
N GLY A 250 -26.54 0.18 10.52
CA GLY A 250 -25.64 -0.50 11.46
C GLY A 250 -25.46 -2.03 11.31
N HIS A 251 -26.00 -2.63 10.25
CA HIS A 251 -25.56 -3.96 9.81
C HIS A 251 -24.38 -3.79 8.86
N SER A 252 -23.30 -4.53 9.12
CA SER A 252 -22.06 -4.42 8.35
C SER A 252 -22.31 -4.68 6.87
N PHE A 253 -22.04 -3.67 6.05
CA PHE A 253 -21.79 -3.87 4.64
C PHE A 253 -20.65 -4.91 4.51
N PRO A 254 -20.74 -5.92 3.62
CA PRO A 254 -19.70 -6.92 3.50
C PRO A 254 -18.42 -6.26 2.95
N GLU A 255 -17.47 -6.00 3.85
CA GLU A 255 -16.12 -5.61 3.48
C GLU A 255 -15.46 -6.71 2.63
N GLY A 256 -14.49 -6.30 1.83
CA GLY A 256 -13.83 -7.15 0.85
C GLY A 256 -12.53 -6.53 0.33
N PRO A 257 -11.94 -7.13 -0.72
CA PRO A 257 -10.66 -6.67 -1.25
C PRO A 257 -10.76 -5.25 -1.83
N GLU A 258 -9.64 -4.54 -1.86
CA GLU A 258 -9.49 -3.19 -2.44
C GLU A 258 -10.14 -3.09 -3.83
N GLN A 259 -9.90 -4.08 -4.69
CA GLN A 259 -10.46 -4.13 -6.05
C GLN A 259 -11.98 -3.98 -6.04
N ARG A 260 -12.68 -4.56 -5.05
CA ARG A 260 -14.13 -4.44 -4.94
C ARG A 260 -14.55 -3.04 -4.52
N ALA A 261 -13.80 -2.38 -3.64
CA ALA A 261 -14.04 -0.99 -3.31
C ALA A 261 -13.89 -0.10 -4.56
N ILE A 262 -12.93 -0.39 -5.44
CA ILE A 262 -12.76 0.32 -6.72
C ILE A 262 -13.97 0.14 -7.65
N GLU A 263 -14.53 -1.07 -7.73
CA GLU A 263 -15.74 -1.34 -8.51
C GLU A 263 -16.92 -0.49 -8.01
N TYR A 264 -17.12 -0.42 -6.69
CA TYR A 264 -18.13 0.43 -6.08
C TYR A 264 -17.88 1.93 -6.32
N MET A 265 -16.63 2.38 -6.17
CA MET A 265 -16.23 3.77 -6.46
C MET A 265 -16.50 4.14 -7.92
N SER A 266 -16.21 3.23 -8.85
CA SER A 266 -16.41 3.41 -10.28
C SER A 266 -17.90 3.49 -10.63
N LEU A 267 -18.74 2.65 -10.02
CA LEU A 267 -20.19 2.74 -10.15
C LEU A 267 -20.72 4.09 -9.63
N LEU A 268 -20.31 4.51 -8.43
CA LEU A 268 -20.74 5.78 -7.84
C LEU A 268 -20.28 6.99 -8.68
N SER A 269 -19.08 6.91 -9.26
CA SER A 269 -18.55 7.89 -10.20
C SER A 269 -19.37 7.96 -11.49
N LEU A 270 -19.70 6.81 -12.10
CA LEU A 270 -20.57 6.74 -13.28
C LEU A 270 -21.92 7.41 -13.00
N LEU A 271 -22.54 7.07 -11.86
CA LEU A 271 -23.80 7.68 -11.45
C LEU A 271 -23.64 9.21 -11.25
N ALA A 272 -22.54 9.68 -10.67
CA ALA A 272 -22.28 11.11 -10.54
C ALA A 272 -22.18 11.82 -11.91
N TYR A 273 -21.52 11.21 -12.91
CA TYR A 273 -21.53 11.75 -14.28
C TYR A 273 -22.95 11.78 -14.88
N ARG A 274 -23.76 10.74 -14.66
CA ARG A 274 -25.18 10.76 -15.09
C ARG A 274 -25.97 11.88 -14.43
N VAL A 275 -25.74 12.16 -13.14
CA VAL A 275 -26.31 13.35 -12.48
C VAL A 275 -25.77 14.63 -13.12
N GLN A 276 -24.49 14.68 -13.47
CA GLN A 276 -23.87 15.83 -14.11
C GLN A 276 -24.53 16.17 -15.45
N GLU A 277 -24.83 15.17 -16.24
CA GLU A 277 -25.42 15.28 -17.58
C GLU A 277 -26.94 15.53 -17.54
N ALA A 278 -27.63 15.08 -16.50
CA ALA A 278 -29.08 15.17 -16.41
C ALA A 278 -29.60 16.62 -16.43
N THR A 279 -30.58 16.91 -17.27
CA THR A 279 -31.11 18.26 -17.45
C THR A 279 -32.46 18.43 -16.76
N ARG A 280 -32.87 19.68 -16.52
CA ARG A 280 -34.23 19.95 -16.04
C ARG A 280 -35.18 19.86 -17.24
N PRO A 281 -36.23 19.01 -17.19
CA PRO A 281 -37.20 18.94 -18.26
C PRO A 281 -37.81 20.31 -18.51
N ARG A 282 -38.01 20.68 -19.78
CA ARG A 282 -38.78 21.87 -20.12
C ARG A 282 -40.21 21.66 -19.62
N LYS A 283 -40.73 22.61 -18.84
CA LYS A 283 -42.15 22.59 -18.48
C LYS A 283 -42.96 22.57 -19.78
N PRO A 284 -43.92 21.66 -19.96
CA PRO A 284 -44.89 21.80 -21.04
C PRO A 284 -45.58 23.16 -20.86
N GLN A 285 -45.62 23.94 -21.95
CA GLN A 285 -46.38 25.19 -22.02
C GLN A 285 -47.87 24.91 -21.93
#